data_AF-A0A376MJH5-F1
#
_entry.id   AF-A0A376MJH5-F1
#
_cell.length_a   1.000
_cell.length_b   1.000
_cell.length_c   1.000
_cell.angle_alpha   90.00
_cell.angle_beta   90.00
_cell.angle_gamma   90.00
#
_symmetry.space_group_name_H-M   'P 1'
#
loop_
_entity.id
_entity.type
_entity.pdbx_description
1 polymer ?
#
loop_
_entity_poly.entity_id
_entity_poly.type
_entity_poly.pdbx_seq_one_letter_code
_entity_poly.pdbx_strand_id
1 'polypeptide(L)'
;MLTPDQISLLALEQSAQAARTIVRDSGDGKVQTLGAVEHSPLYTSVDPLQSMSREEKLDILRRVDKVAREADKRVQEVTASLSGVYELILVAATDGTLAADVRPLVRLSVSVLVEEDGKRERGASGGGGRFGYEFFLADLDGEVRADAWAKEAVRMALVNLSAVAAPAGTMPVVLGAGWPGVLLHEAVGHGLEGDFNRRGTSVFSGQVGELVASELCTVVDDGTMVDRRGSVAIDDEGTPGQYNVLIENGILKRLHAG
;
A
#
# COMPACT_ATOMS: atom_id res chain seq x y z
N MET A 1 -34.35 1.92 -4.20
CA MET A 1 -32.92 2.25 -4.17
C MET A 1 -32.24 1.12 -3.41
N LEU A 2 -31.88 0.04 -4.09
CA LEU A 2 -31.21 -1.12 -3.50
C LEU A 2 -29.71 -0.89 -3.66
N THR A 3 -28.96 -1.00 -2.58
CA THR A 3 -27.51 -0.78 -2.60
C THR A 3 -26.81 -1.96 -3.28
N PRO A 4 -25.74 -1.72 -4.07
CA PRO A 4 -24.97 -2.75 -4.76
C PRO A 4 -24.12 -3.65 -3.85
N ASP A 5 -24.47 -3.75 -2.56
CA ASP A 5 -23.66 -4.43 -1.53
C ASP A 5 -23.89 -5.96 -1.48
N GLN A 6 -24.45 -6.55 -2.56
CA GLN A 6 -24.84 -7.96 -2.62
C GLN A 6 -24.45 -8.61 -3.95
N ILE A 7 -23.85 -9.80 -3.87
CA ILE A 7 -23.60 -10.65 -5.04
C ILE A 7 -24.86 -11.45 -5.34
N SER A 8 -25.62 -11.03 -6.35
CA SER A 8 -26.82 -11.74 -6.82
C SER A 8 -27.03 -11.52 -8.32
N LEU A 9 -27.74 -12.45 -8.97
CA LEU A 9 -28.09 -12.31 -10.38
C LEU A 9 -28.84 -11.00 -10.67
N LEU A 10 -29.82 -10.65 -9.83
CA LEU A 10 -30.59 -9.41 -9.96
C LEU A 10 -29.71 -8.16 -9.88
N ALA A 11 -28.74 -8.14 -8.96
CA ALA A 11 -27.80 -7.02 -8.83
C ALA A 11 -26.91 -6.88 -10.08
N LEU A 12 -26.43 -8.00 -10.63
CA LEU A 12 -25.65 -8.00 -11.87
C LEU A 12 -26.47 -7.52 -13.07
N GLU A 13 -27.70 -8.01 -13.23
CA GLU A 13 -28.59 -7.61 -14.32
C GLU A 13 -28.89 -6.10 -14.28
N GLN A 14 -29.21 -5.55 -13.10
CA GLN A 14 -29.52 -4.13 -12.94
C GLN A 14 -28.28 -3.25 -13.22
N SER A 15 -27.13 -3.61 -12.66
CA SER A 15 -25.87 -2.89 -12.87
C SER A 15 -25.46 -2.91 -14.35
N ALA A 16 -25.52 -4.06 -15.01
CA ALA A 16 -25.18 -4.19 -16.44
C ALA A 16 -26.15 -3.40 -17.34
N GLN A 17 -27.46 -3.45 -17.05
CA GLN A 17 -28.46 -2.69 -17.79
C GLN A 17 -28.27 -1.17 -17.66
N ALA A 18 -27.87 -0.69 -16.48
CA ALA A 18 -27.57 0.72 -16.26
C ALA A 18 -26.25 1.13 -16.92
N ALA A 19 -25.16 0.39 -16.71
CA ALA A 19 -23.83 0.73 -17.22
C ALA A 19 -23.77 0.80 -18.75
N ARG A 20 -24.45 -0.13 -19.45
CA ARG A 20 -24.45 -0.14 -20.93
C ARG A 20 -25.13 1.07 -21.57
N THR A 21 -25.87 1.88 -20.82
CA THR A 21 -26.56 3.09 -21.35
C THR A 21 -25.59 4.20 -21.79
N ILE A 22 -24.29 4.03 -21.54
CA ILE A 22 -23.22 4.90 -22.04
C ILE A 22 -23.23 5.03 -23.58
N VAL A 23 -23.72 4.01 -24.29
CA VAL A 23 -23.95 4.02 -25.74
C VAL A 23 -25.36 3.52 -26.05
N ARG A 24 -25.99 4.06 -27.10
CA ARG A 24 -27.35 3.67 -27.54
C ARG A 24 -27.34 2.77 -28.78
N ASP A 25 -26.26 2.78 -29.53
CA ASP A 25 -26.13 2.00 -30.75
C ASP A 25 -26.00 0.51 -30.43
N SER A 26 -26.47 -0.33 -31.35
CA SER A 26 -26.41 -1.79 -31.20
C SER A 26 -25.03 -2.31 -31.60
N GLY A 27 -24.46 -3.20 -30.78
CA GLY A 27 -23.25 -3.96 -31.11
C GLY A 27 -23.57 -5.31 -31.79
N ASP A 28 -22.54 -6.00 -32.28
CA ASP A 28 -22.68 -7.32 -32.92
C ASP A 28 -22.73 -8.50 -31.93
N GLY A 29 -22.57 -8.21 -30.62
CA GLY A 29 -22.66 -9.19 -29.55
C GLY A 29 -21.49 -10.18 -29.48
N LYS A 30 -20.39 -9.94 -30.22
CA LYS A 30 -19.22 -10.83 -30.18
C LYS A 30 -18.41 -10.57 -28.92
N VAL A 31 -18.23 -11.62 -28.14
CA VAL A 31 -17.34 -11.66 -26.97
C VAL A 31 -16.40 -12.84 -27.10
N GLN A 32 -15.25 -12.78 -26.43
CA GLN A 32 -14.35 -13.94 -26.34
C GLN A 32 -14.86 -14.93 -25.28
N THR A 33 -14.54 -16.20 -25.45
CA THR A 33 -14.83 -17.21 -24.42
C THR A 33 -13.96 -16.96 -23.20
N LEU A 34 -14.56 -16.98 -22.02
CA LEU A 34 -13.82 -16.82 -20.76
C LEU A 34 -12.79 -17.93 -20.60
N GLY A 35 -11.54 -17.53 -20.32
CA GLY A 35 -10.42 -18.42 -20.09
C GLY A 35 -9.62 -17.94 -18.89
N ALA A 36 -9.48 -18.81 -17.89
CA ALA A 36 -8.67 -18.50 -16.72
C ALA A 36 -7.18 -18.51 -17.08
N VAL A 37 -6.43 -17.55 -16.55
CA VAL A 37 -4.98 -17.49 -16.66
C VAL A 37 -4.33 -17.76 -15.31
N GLU A 38 -3.34 -18.65 -15.31
CA GLU A 38 -2.50 -18.89 -14.15
C GLU A 38 -1.57 -17.67 -13.93
N HIS A 39 -1.37 -17.30 -12.67
CA HIS A 39 -0.45 -16.23 -12.26
C HIS A 39 0.38 -16.69 -11.06
N SER A 40 1.51 -16.03 -10.83
CA SER A 40 2.36 -16.39 -9.69
C SER A 40 1.72 -15.98 -8.37
N PRO A 41 1.61 -16.88 -7.37
CA PRO A 41 1.12 -16.51 -6.06
C PRO A 41 2.15 -15.61 -5.36
N LEU A 42 1.71 -14.43 -4.90
CA LEU A 42 2.59 -13.45 -4.24
C LEU A 42 2.42 -13.38 -2.72
N TYR A 43 1.36 -14.00 -2.20
CA TYR A 43 1.02 -14.02 -0.77
C TYR A 43 0.13 -15.23 -0.47
N THR A 44 -0.04 -15.52 0.82
CA THR A 44 -0.84 -16.66 1.29
C THR A 44 -2.34 -16.47 1.02
N SER A 45 -3.05 -17.58 0.80
CA SER A 45 -4.51 -17.61 0.77
C SER A 45 -5.15 -17.91 2.13
N VAL A 46 -4.36 -18.02 3.19
CA VAL A 46 -4.86 -18.28 4.55
C VAL A 46 -5.48 -17.00 5.14
N ASP A 47 -6.66 -17.11 5.74
CA ASP A 47 -7.33 -15.98 6.38
C ASP A 47 -6.59 -15.53 7.67
N PRO A 48 -5.96 -14.33 7.68
CA PRO A 48 -5.23 -13.83 8.85
C PRO A 48 -6.15 -13.54 10.05
N LEU A 49 -7.44 -13.29 9.81
CA LEU A 49 -8.43 -13.05 10.87
C LEU A 49 -8.69 -14.31 11.69
N GLN A 50 -8.49 -15.48 11.09
CA GLN A 50 -8.74 -16.79 11.70
C GLN A 50 -7.45 -17.52 12.10
N SER A 51 -6.30 -17.12 11.56
CA SER A 51 -5.02 -17.82 11.76
C SER A 51 -4.42 -17.69 13.17
N MET A 52 -4.84 -16.68 13.94
CA MET A 52 -4.36 -16.40 15.30
C MET A 52 -5.53 -16.10 16.22
N SER A 53 -5.46 -16.56 17.47
CA SER A 53 -6.54 -16.35 18.45
C SER A 53 -6.69 -14.86 18.82
N ARG A 54 -7.87 -14.49 19.33
CA ARG A 54 -8.11 -13.10 19.74
C ARG A 54 -7.21 -12.66 20.89
N GLU A 55 -6.95 -13.54 21.87
CA GLU A 55 -6.08 -13.18 23.00
C GLU A 55 -4.63 -12.98 22.56
N GLU A 56 -4.08 -13.82 21.68
CA GLU A 56 -2.74 -13.62 21.13
C GLU A 56 -2.62 -12.29 20.36
N LYS A 57 -3.67 -11.91 19.60
CA LYS A 57 -3.74 -10.59 18.94
C LYS A 57 -3.73 -9.44 19.95
N LEU A 58 -4.49 -9.57 21.04
CA LEU A 58 -4.51 -8.57 22.11
C LEU A 58 -3.17 -8.51 22.85
N ASP A 59 -2.48 -9.65 23.00
CA ASP A 59 -1.17 -9.71 23.64
C ASP A 59 -0.08 -8.96 22.87
N ILE A 60 -0.16 -8.92 21.53
CA ILE A 60 0.69 -8.03 20.72
C ILE A 60 0.51 -6.57 21.16
N LEU A 61 -0.75 -6.12 21.31
CA LEU A 61 -1.05 -4.73 21.72
C LEU A 61 -0.63 -4.44 23.16
N ARG A 62 -0.88 -5.38 24.09
CA ARG A 62 -0.45 -5.28 25.50
C ARG A 62 1.08 -5.21 25.60
N ARG A 63 1.79 -5.98 24.75
CA ARG A 63 3.26 -5.94 24.67
C ARG A 63 3.77 -4.58 24.19
N VAL A 64 3.17 -4.02 23.14
CA VAL A 64 3.50 -2.67 22.65
C VAL A 64 3.30 -1.61 23.74
N ASP A 65 2.16 -1.62 24.45
CA ASP A 65 1.89 -0.67 25.55
C ASP A 65 2.95 -0.77 26.64
N LYS A 66 3.26 -2.00 27.09
CA LYS A 66 4.28 -2.25 28.11
C LYS A 66 5.66 -1.73 27.68
N VAL A 67 6.14 -2.14 26.51
CA VAL A 67 7.49 -1.79 26.02
C VAL A 67 7.62 -0.29 25.80
N ALA A 68 6.61 0.37 25.22
CA ALA A 68 6.65 1.81 25.02
C ALA A 68 6.69 2.59 26.35
N ARG A 69 5.89 2.20 27.34
CA ARG A 69 5.89 2.84 28.67
C ARG A 69 7.18 2.60 29.45
N GLU A 70 7.79 1.43 29.30
CA GLU A 70 9.08 1.10 29.94
C GLU A 70 10.28 1.81 29.28
N ALA A 71 10.15 2.23 28.01
CA ALA A 71 11.25 2.81 27.25
C ALA A 71 11.69 4.20 27.75
N ASP A 72 10.77 5.05 28.20
CA ASP A 72 11.10 6.37 28.76
C ASP A 72 10.01 6.85 29.72
N LYS A 73 10.41 7.42 30.87
CA LYS A 73 9.50 7.95 31.91
C LYS A 73 8.57 9.06 31.40
N ARG A 74 8.91 9.73 30.30
CA ARG A 74 8.13 10.82 29.71
C ARG A 74 6.92 10.32 28.93
N VAL A 75 6.84 9.03 28.61
CA VAL A 75 5.70 8.44 27.89
C VAL A 75 4.45 8.47 28.78
N GLN A 76 3.43 9.21 28.36
CA GLN A 76 2.16 9.35 29.08
C GLN A 76 1.07 8.45 28.48
N GLU A 77 0.95 8.46 27.16
CA GLU A 77 -0.09 7.74 26.44
C GLU A 77 0.53 6.84 25.36
N VAL A 78 -0.08 5.67 25.19
CA VAL A 78 0.22 4.74 24.10
C VAL A 78 -1.11 4.33 23.47
N THR A 79 -1.19 4.46 22.15
CA THR A 79 -2.29 3.91 21.34
C THR A 79 -1.68 2.93 20.36
N ALA A 80 -2.06 1.66 20.47
CA ALA A 80 -1.68 0.62 19.54
C ALA A 80 -2.94 0.04 18.87
N SER A 81 -2.90 -0.14 17.55
CA SER A 81 -4.01 -0.72 16.80
C SER A 81 -3.54 -1.83 15.87
N LEU A 82 -4.32 -2.91 15.81
CA LEU A 82 -4.18 -3.98 14.84
C LEU A 82 -5.34 -3.94 13.85
N SER A 83 -5.01 -3.99 12.57
CA SER A 83 -5.95 -4.10 11.46
C SER A 83 -5.64 -5.36 10.65
N GLY A 84 -6.68 -6.04 10.18
CA GLY A 84 -6.58 -7.15 9.24
C GLY A 84 -7.70 -7.10 8.23
N VAL A 85 -7.40 -7.48 7.01
CA VAL A 85 -8.33 -7.65 5.90
C VAL A 85 -8.08 -9.02 5.29
N TYR A 86 -9.17 -9.68 4.93
CA TYR A 86 -9.18 -10.86 4.08
C TYR A 86 -10.19 -10.61 2.98
N GLU A 87 -9.69 -10.38 1.77
CA GLU A 87 -10.48 -9.96 0.63
C GLU A 87 -10.43 -11.03 -0.47
N LEU A 88 -11.59 -11.29 -1.08
CA LEU A 88 -11.73 -12.20 -2.22
C LEU A 88 -12.28 -11.39 -3.39
N ILE A 89 -11.60 -11.46 -4.53
CA ILE A 89 -12.06 -10.81 -5.77
C ILE A 89 -12.16 -11.82 -6.91
N LEU A 90 -13.04 -11.53 -7.86
CA LEU A 90 -13.16 -12.26 -9.13
C LEU A 90 -13.57 -11.28 -10.22
N VAL A 91 -12.86 -11.32 -11.34
CA VAL A 91 -13.12 -10.50 -12.53
C VAL A 91 -13.41 -11.38 -13.74
N ALA A 92 -14.40 -10.97 -14.53
CA ALA A 92 -14.75 -11.60 -15.80
C ALA A 92 -15.05 -10.50 -16.85
N ALA A 93 -14.38 -10.54 -18.00
CA ALA A 93 -14.47 -9.49 -19.01
C ALA A 93 -14.75 -10.03 -20.42
N THR A 94 -15.21 -9.14 -21.31
CA THR A 94 -15.63 -9.47 -22.69
C THR A 94 -14.48 -9.84 -23.62
N ASP A 95 -13.24 -9.51 -23.24
CA ASP A 95 -12.01 -9.92 -23.92
C ASP A 95 -11.57 -11.35 -23.56
N GLY A 96 -12.32 -12.05 -22.71
CA GLY A 96 -12.06 -13.43 -22.30
C GLY A 96 -11.37 -13.55 -20.95
N THR A 97 -11.00 -12.44 -20.31
CA THR A 97 -10.36 -12.45 -18.99
C THR A 97 -11.27 -13.10 -17.95
N LEU A 98 -10.72 -14.06 -17.20
CA LEU A 98 -11.32 -14.65 -16.00
C LEU A 98 -10.22 -14.85 -14.96
N ALA A 99 -10.25 -14.09 -13.87
CA ALA A 99 -9.21 -14.16 -12.85
C ALA A 99 -9.79 -13.95 -11.45
N ALA A 100 -9.09 -14.46 -10.43
CA ALA A 100 -9.49 -14.33 -9.03
C ALA A 100 -8.25 -14.23 -8.13
N ASP A 101 -8.42 -13.61 -6.97
CA ASP A 101 -7.35 -13.37 -6.01
C ASP A 101 -7.85 -13.52 -4.56
N VAL A 102 -6.92 -13.86 -3.67
CA VAL A 102 -7.13 -13.99 -2.22
C VAL A 102 -6.13 -13.12 -1.49
N ARG A 103 -6.60 -11.99 -0.97
CA ARG A 103 -5.78 -10.85 -0.54
C ARG A 103 -5.79 -10.70 0.99
N PRO A 104 -4.84 -11.30 1.72
CA PRO A 104 -4.62 -10.96 3.13
C PRO A 104 -3.92 -9.61 3.24
N LEU A 105 -4.21 -8.84 4.29
CA LEU A 105 -3.46 -7.63 4.61
C LEU A 105 -3.56 -7.33 6.10
N VAL A 106 -2.43 -7.30 6.80
CA VAL A 106 -2.37 -6.92 8.23
C VAL A 106 -1.56 -5.66 8.43
N ARG A 107 -1.89 -4.89 9.48
CA ARG A 107 -1.13 -3.70 9.88
C ARG A 107 -1.16 -3.53 11.39
N LEU A 108 0.01 -3.25 11.97
CA LEU A 108 0.17 -2.73 13.33
C LEU A 108 0.53 -1.25 13.24
N SER A 109 -0.16 -0.41 14.00
CA SER A 109 0.15 1.02 14.13
C SER A 109 0.36 1.35 15.60
N VAL A 110 1.40 2.14 15.89
CA VAL A 110 1.74 2.60 17.24
C VAL A 110 1.83 4.11 17.23
N SER A 111 1.17 4.76 18.19
CA SER A 111 1.33 6.18 18.48
C SER A 111 1.57 6.37 19.96
N VAL A 112 2.52 7.23 20.30
CA VAL A 112 2.86 7.57 21.68
C VAL A 112 2.82 9.07 21.88
N LEU A 113 2.51 9.50 23.09
CA LEU A 113 2.62 10.89 23.54
C LEU A 113 3.62 10.96 24.69
N VAL A 114 4.58 11.87 24.56
CA VAL A 114 5.57 12.17 25.60
C VAL A 114 5.32 13.56 26.18
N GLU A 115 5.67 13.74 27.45
CA GLU A 115 5.57 15.02 28.15
C GLU A 115 6.80 15.27 29.02
N GLU A 116 7.32 16.50 28.98
CA GLU A 116 8.40 16.98 29.84
C GLU A 116 8.21 18.49 30.10
N ASP A 117 8.15 18.88 31.37
CA ASP A 117 7.98 20.26 31.83
C ASP A 117 6.84 21.03 31.14
N GLY A 118 5.72 20.35 30.91
CA GLY A 118 4.53 20.89 30.25
C GLY A 118 4.57 20.88 28.72
N LYS A 119 5.72 20.57 28.09
CA LYS A 119 5.84 20.40 26.64
C LYS A 119 5.44 18.98 26.25
N ARG A 120 4.59 18.84 25.23
CA ARG A 120 4.12 17.55 24.72
C ARG A 120 4.47 17.38 23.25
N GLU A 121 4.86 16.17 22.89
CA GLU A 121 5.05 15.77 21.49
C GLU A 121 4.59 14.34 21.25
N ARG A 122 4.36 14.00 19.98
CA ARG A 122 3.95 12.66 19.56
C ARG A 122 4.96 12.01 18.63
N GLY A 123 4.98 10.68 18.68
CA GLY A 123 5.74 9.85 17.75
C GLY A 123 4.89 8.69 17.27
N ALA A 124 5.24 8.14 16.11
CA ALA A 124 4.52 7.05 15.50
C ALA A 124 5.48 6.06 14.82
N SER A 125 5.04 4.82 14.75
CA SER A 125 5.70 3.75 14.01
C SER A 125 4.66 2.70 13.60
N GLY A 126 5.10 1.69 12.85
CA GLY A 126 4.25 0.57 12.47
C GLY A 126 4.50 0.12 11.04
N GLY A 127 3.69 -0.82 10.60
CA GLY A 127 3.82 -1.44 9.28
C GLY A 127 3.03 -2.73 9.20
N GLY A 128 3.30 -3.48 8.14
CA GLY A 128 2.64 -4.74 7.84
C GLY A 128 2.74 -5.09 6.36
N GLY A 129 1.95 -6.04 5.94
CA GLY A 129 2.02 -6.62 4.60
C GLY A 129 0.96 -7.69 4.40
N ARG A 130 1.12 -8.49 3.35
CA ARG A 130 0.12 -9.47 2.91
C ARG A 130 0.39 -10.85 3.51
N PHE A 131 0.18 -10.98 4.81
CA PHE A 131 0.45 -12.19 5.60
C PHE A 131 -0.32 -12.18 6.93
N GLY A 132 -0.07 -13.17 7.80
CA GLY A 132 -0.66 -13.27 9.15
C GLY A 132 0.00 -12.38 10.21
N TYR A 133 -0.63 -12.29 11.38
CA TYR A 133 -0.20 -11.44 12.49
C TYR A 133 1.10 -11.88 13.17
N GLU A 134 1.52 -13.13 12.93
CA GLU A 134 2.77 -13.72 13.43
C GLU A 134 3.99 -12.89 13.00
N PHE A 135 3.89 -12.17 11.88
CA PHE A 135 4.90 -11.22 11.44
C PHE A 135 5.26 -10.18 12.52
N PHE A 136 4.32 -9.73 13.34
CA PHE A 136 4.62 -8.73 14.38
C PHE A 136 5.37 -9.32 15.57
N LEU A 137 5.37 -10.64 15.73
CA LEU A 137 6.09 -11.37 16.77
C LEU A 137 7.44 -11.92 16.29
N ALA A 138 7.68 -11.94 14.98
CA ALA A 138 8.92 -12.38 14.40
C ALA A 138 10.09 -11.41 14.64
N ASP A 139 11.30 -11.91 14.47
CA ASP A 139 12.55 -11.17 14.67
C ASP A 139 12.70 -10.00 13.66
N LEU A 140 13.20 -8.88 14.18
CA LEU A 140 13.72 -7.74 13.44
C LEU A 140 15.01 -7.30 14.12
N ASP A 141 16.15 -7.62 13.51
CA ASP A 141 17.50 -7.25 13.96
C ASP A 141 17.79 -7.69 15.41
N GLY A 142 17.33 -8.87 15.81
CA GLY A 142 17.54 -9.44 17.16
C GLY A 142 16.50 -9.04 18.20
N GLU A 143 15.47 -8.29 17.82
CA GLU A 143 14.33 -7.95 18.69
C GLU A 143 13.01 -8.46 18.12
N VAL A 144 12.02 -8.66 18.99
CA VAL A 144 10.63 -8.88 18.54
C VAL A 144 10.16 -7.61 17.81
N ARG A 145 9.67 -7.75 16.56
CA ARG A 145 9.30 -6.61 15.71
C ARG A 145 8.34 -5.62 16.37
N ALA A 146 7.33 -6.09 17.09
CA ALA A 146 6.41 -5.23 17.83
C ALA A 146 7.13 -4.35 18.88
N ASP A 147 8.18 -4.87 19.53
CA ASP A 147 8.96 -4.15 20.54
C ASP A 147 9.85 -3.10 19.89
N ALA A 148 10.54 -3.48 18.81
CA ALA A 148 11.38 -2.59 18.03
C ALA A 148 10.55 -1.37 17.54
N TRP A 149 9.34 -1.63 17.03
CA TRP A 149 8.43 -0.56 16.61
C TRP A 149 7.88 0.26 17.78
N ALA A 150 7.57 -0.35 18.93
CA ALA A 150 7.17 0.39 20.12
C ALA A 150 8.25 1.39 20.56
N LYS A 151 9.51 0.93 20.61
CA LYS A 151 10.68 1.77 20.91
C LYS A 151 10.90 2.85 19.85
N GLU A 152 10.70 2.52 18.57
CA GLU A 152 10.85 3.49 17.47
C GLU A 152 9.83 4.64 17.58
N ALA A 153 8.57 4.35 17.95
CA ALA A 153 7.58 5.40 18.18
C ALA A 153 8.00 6.34 19.32
N VAL A 154 8.54 5.79 20.41
CA VAL A 154 9.09 6.58 21.53
C VAL A 154 10.29 7.41 21.07
N ARG A 155 11.24 6.79 20.35
CA ARG A 155 12.40 7.49 19.80
C ARG A 155 11.99 8.69 18.93
N MET A 156 11.03 8.50 18.03
CA MET A 156 10.48 9.57 17.18
C MET A 156 9.84 10.69 18.01
N ALA A 157 9.06 10.34 19.04
CA ALA A 157 8.44 11.34 19.92
C ALA A 157 9.48 12.18 20.68
N LEU A 158 10.55 11.56 21.16
CA LEU A 158 11.64 12.23 21.86
C LEU A 158 12.47 13.13 20.93
N VAL A 159 12.72 12.70 19.69
CA VAL A 159 13.35 13.55 18.66
C VAL A 159 12.50 14.80 18.43
N ASN A 160 11.19 14.64 18.21
CA ASN A 160 10.27 15.77 18.04
C ASN A 160 10.25 16.69 19.27
N LEU A 161 10.26 16.12 20.47
CA LEU A 161 10.28 16.88 21.73
C LEU A 161 11.52 17.78 21.83
N SER A 162 12.67 17.32 21.34
CA SER A 162 13.92 18.07 21.31
C SER A 162 14.11 18.99 20.11
N ALA A 163 13.22 18.92 19.10
CA ALA A 163 13.38 19.62 17.85
C ALA A 163 13.33 21.15 18.02
N VAL A 164 14.13 21.83 17.22
CA VAL A 164 14.17 23.30 17.09
C VAL A 164 13.59 23.71 15.74
N ALA A 165 13.43 25.02 15.52
CA ALA A 165 12.97 25.54 14.23
C ALA A 165 13.90 25.09 13.09
N ALA A 166 13.33 24.52 12.03
CA ALA A 166 14.05 24.19 10.82
C ALA A 166 14.45 25.47 10.04
N PRO A 167 15.59 25.47 9.32
CA PRO A 167 15.99 26.59 8.47
C PRO A 167 15.05 26.76 7.27
N ALA A 168 14.97 27.98 6.73
CA ALA A 168 14.13 28.31 5.58
C ALA A 168 14.97 28.64 4.33
N GLY A 169 14.49 28.24 3.15
CA GLY A 169 15.08 28.56 1.84
C GLY A 169 15.54 27.32 1.07
N THR A 170 16.04 27.54 -0.15
CA THR A 170 16.62 26.48 -0.97
C THR A 170 17.93 26.00 -0.35
N MET A 171 18.01 24.70 -0.06
CA MET A 171 19.21 24.08 0.49
C MET A 171 19.33 22.63 0.00
N PRO A 172 20.55 22.05 0.02
CA PRO A 172 20.71 20.62 -0.18
C PRO A 172 19.95 19.82 0.87
N VAL A 173 19.24 18.77 0.45
CA VAL A 173 18.50 17.86 1.34
C VAL A 173 18.97 16.43 1.07
N VAL A 174 19.31 15.71 2.13
CA VAL A 174 19.61 14.27 2.07
C VAL A 174 18.39 13.52 2.60
N LEU A 175 17.84 12.63 1.77
CA LEU A 175 16.72 11.77 2.16
C LEU A 175 17.23 10.41 2.60
N GLY A 176 16.70 9.90 3.71
CA GLY A 176 16.95 8.53 4.16
C GLY A 176 16.30 7.50 3.24
N ALA A 177 16.71 6.23 3.37
CA ALA A 177 16.10 5.13 2.63
C ALA A 177 14.69 4.78 3.15
N GLY A 178 13.90 4.07 2.34
CA GLY A 178 12.58 3.55 2.72
C GLY A 178 11.45 4.55 2.49
N TRP A 179 10.68 4.89 3.53
CA TRP A 179 9.49 5.74 3.44
C TRP A 179 9.72 7.14 2.83
N PRO A 180 10.88 7.81 2.97
CA PRO A 180 11.16 9.05 2.23
C PRO A 180 11.06 8.92 0.70
N GLY A 181 10.98 7.69 0.18
CA GLY A 181 10.59 7.39 -1.20
C GLY A 181 9.22 7.92 -1.62
N VAL A 182 8.40 8.47 -0.71
CA VAL A 182 7.25 9.32 -1.04
C VAL A 182 7.63 10.42 -2.05
N LEU A 183 8.87 10.92 -2.04
CA LEU A 183 9.37 11.81 -3.08
C LEU A 183 9.10 11.24 -4.50
N LEU A 184 9.40 9.96 -4.72
CA LEU A 184 9.20 9.33 -6.02
C LEU A 184 7.72 9.19 -6.36
N HIS A 185 6.89 8.84 -5.37
CA HIS A 185 5.45 8.71 -5.55
C HIS A 185 4.81 10.01 -6.05
N GLU A 186 5.15 11.13 -5.41
CA GLU A 186 4.59 12.44 -5.75
C GLU A 186 5.25 13.07 -6.98
N ALA A 187 6.59 13.02 -7.07
CA ALA A 187 7.32 13.75 -8.10
C ALA A 187 7.18 13.11 -9.48
N VAL A 188 7.08 11.77 -9.55
CA VAL A 188 6.98 11.06 -10.82
C VAL A 188 5.85 10.03 -10.84
N GLY A 189 5.53 9.37 -9.73
CA GLY A 189 4.54 8.27 -9.68
C GLY A 189 3.20 8.65 -10.30
N HIS A 190 2.48 9.60 -9.69
CA HIS A 190 1.19 10.08 -10.21
C HIS A 190 1.30 10.69 -11.61
N GLY A 191 2.39 11.42 -11.88
CA GLY A 191 2.60 12.04 -13.19
C GLY A 191 2.75 11.03 -14.33
N LEU A 192 3.14 9.79 -14.04
CA LEU A 192 3.35 8.73 -15.01
C LEU A 192 2.14 7.79 -15.17
N GLU A 193 1.05 8.01 -14.43
CA GLU A 193 -0.20 7.28 -14.61
C GLU A 193 -0.78 7.50 -16.02
N GLY A 194 -1.20 6.41 -16.65
CA GLY A 194 -1.55 6.39 -18.07
C GLY A 194 -2.78 7.24 -18.44
N ASP A 195 -3.70 7.48 -17.51
CA ASP A 195 -4.92 8.25 -17.77
C ASP A 195 -4.65 9.75 -17.96
N PHE A 196 -3.76 10.36 -17.16
CA PHE A 196 -3.32 11.74 -17.32
C PHE A 196 -2.52 11.94 -18.61
N ASN A 197 -1.66 10.98 -18.94
CA ASN A 197 -0.82 11.03 -20.14
C ASN A 197 -1.66 10.82 -21.41
N ARG A 198 -2.64 9.91 -21.40
CA ARG A 198 -3.59 9.71 -22.51
C ARG A 198 -4.42 10.97 -22.77
N ARG A 199 -4.75 11.74 -21.72
CA ARG A 199 -5.47 13.02 -21.83
C ARG A 199 -4.57 14.21 -22.18
N GLY A 200 -3.24 14.03 -22.17
CA GLY A 200 -2.27 15.11 -22.40
C GLY A 200 -2.18 16.13 -21.25
N THR A 201 -2.69 15.80 -20.06
CA THR A 201 -2.73 16.71 -18.90
C THR A 201 -1.54 16.54 -17.97
N SER A 202 -0.77 15.45 -18.12
CA SER A 202 0.48 15.26 -17.38
C SER A 202 1.61 16.05 -18.02
N VAL A 203 2.53 16.57 -17.19
CA VAL A 203 3.81 17.14 -17.65
C VAL A 203 4.66 16.12 -18.41
N PHE A 204 4.45 14.81 -18.20
CA PHE A 204 5.17 13.73 -18.87
C PHE A 204 4.54 13.28 -20.20
N SER A 205 3.44 13.92 -20.62
CA SER A 205 2.74 13.54 -21.84
C SER A 205 3.65 13.71 -23.07
N GLY A 206 3.86 12.62 -23.81
CA GLY A 206 4.72 12.61 -25.00
C GLY A 206 6.23 12.72 -24.71
N GLN A 207 6.66 12.55 -23.45
CA GLN A 207 8.07 12.66 -23.04
C GLN A 207 8.81 11.31 -23.01
N VAL A 208 8.22 10.23 -23.53
CA VAL A 208 8.89 8.91 -23.56
C VAL A 208 10.13 9.00 -24.46
N GLY A 209 11.28 8.59 -23.92
CA GLY A 209 12.59 8.72 -24.55
C GLY A 209 13.39 9.94 -24.10
N GLU A 210 12.77 10.88 -23.39
CA GLU A 210 13.42 12.10 -22.91
C GLU A 210 14.08 11.91 -21.53
N LEU A 211 15.08 12.74 -21.24
CA LEU A 211 15.74 12.79 -19.94
C LEU A 211 14.87 13.59 -18.95
N VAL A 212 14.24 12.89 -18.02
CA VAL A 212 13.27 13.45 -17.05
C VAL A 212 13.79 13.44 -15.61
N ALA A 213 14.91 12.76 -15.35
CA ALA A 213 15.60 12.73 -14.07
C ALA A 213 17.12 12.72 -14.30
N SER A 214 17.89 12.85 -13.22
CA SER A 214 19.35 12.64 -13.27
C SER A 214 19.69 11.25 -13.83
N GLU A 215 20.80 11.12 -14.54
CA GLU A 215 21.30 9.85 -15.08
C GLU A 215 21.56 8.80 -13.98
N LEU A 216 21.66 9.24 -12.71
CA LEU A 216 21.81 8.37 -11.54
C LEU A 216 20.51 7.64 -11.15
N CYS A 217 19.38 7.98 -11.76
CA CYS A 217 18.06 7.53 -11.33
C CYS A 217 17.48 6.46 -12.25
N THR A 218 17.18 5.30 -11.68
CA THR A 218 16.28 4.30 -12.27
C THR A 218 15.11 4.10 -11.32
N VAL A 219 13.90 4.31 -11.82
CA VAL A 219 12.64 4.25 -11.05
C VAL A 219 11.77 3.14 -11.62
N VAL A 220 11.32 2.26 -10.73
CA VAL A 220 10.46 1.14 -11.09
C VAL A 220 9.20 1.15 -10.26
N ASP A 221 8.14 0.66 -10.87
CA ASP A 221 6.93 0.23 -10.19
C ASP A 221 6.88 -1.30 -10.25
N ASP A 222 6.81 -1.95 -9.09
CA ASP A 222 6.98 -3.40 -8.97
C ASP A 222 5.84 -4.04 -8.17
N GLY A 223 4.87 -4.56 -8.91
CA GLY A 223 3.73 -5.30 -8.35
C GLY A 223 4.06 -6.74 -7.96
N THR A 224 5.27 -7.24 -8.22
CA THR A 224 5.65 -8.66 -8.11
C THR A 224 6.30 -9.04 -6.79
N MET A 225 6.49 -8.07 -5.88
CA MET A 225 7.23 -8.31 -4.64
C MET A 225 6.44 -9.21 -3.68
N VAL A 226 6.97 -10.39 -3.35
CA VAL A 226 6.32 -11.31 -2.40
C VAL A 226 6.04 -10.63 -1.06
N ASP A 227 4.86 -10.88 -0.49
CA ASP A 227 4.40 -10.46 0.84
C ASP A 227 4.26 -8.94 1.09
N ARG A 228 4.59 -8.09 0.10
CA ARG A 228 4.52 -6.63 0.26
C ARG A 228 3.09 -6.11 0.22
N ARG A 229 2.84 -5.06 1.00
CA ARG A 229 1.56 -4.35 1.05
C ARG A 229 1.10 -3.85 -0.33
N GLY A 230 2.03 -3.34 -1.15
CA GLY A 230 1.73 -2.74 -2.45
C GLY A 230 1.62 -3.72 -3.61
N SER A 231 1.93 -4.99 -3.41
CA SER A 231 1.94 -5.98 -4.49
C SER A 231 0.54 -6.43 -4.88
N VAL A 232 0.43 -6.88 -6.12
CA VAL A 232 -0.79 -7.36 -6.77
C VAL A 232 -0.48 -8.67 -7.49
N ALA A 233 -1.06 -9.79 -7.04
CA ALA A 233 -0.89 -11.07 -7.74
C ALA A 233 -1.59 -10.98 -9.10
N ILE A 234 -2.81 -10.42 -9.08
CA ILE A 234 -3.48 -9.78 -10.20
C ILE A 234 -3.99 -8.40 -9.76
N ASP A 235 -4.01 -7.44 -10.69
CA ASP A 235 -4.73 -6.18 -10.51
C ASP A 235 -6.27 -6.39 -10.53
N ASP A 236 -7.02 -5.30 -10.43
CA ASP A 236 -8.50 -5.37 -10.40
C ASP A 236 -9.14 -5.58 -11.79
N GLU A 237 -8.34 -5.58 -12.86
CA GLU A 237 -8.75 -5.96 -14.21
C GLU A 237 -8.38 -7.42 -14.56
N GLY A 238 -7.56 -8.07 -13.73
CA GLY A 238 -7.12 -9.47 -13.91
C GLY A 238 -5.74 -9.62 -14.53
N THR A 239 -4.99 -8.54 -14.70
CA THR A 239 -3.61 -8.58 -15.22
C THR A 239 -2.64 -8.97 -14.11
N PRO A 240 -1.76 -9.98 -14.31
CA PRO A 240 -0.74 -10.31 -13.32
C PRO A 240 0.19 -9.12 -13.03
N GLY A 241 0.60 -8.97 -11.76
CA GLY A 241 1.57 -7.94 -11.37
C GLY A 241 2.86 -8.01 -12.18
N GLN A 242 3.48 -6.85 -12.42
CA GLN A 242 4.65 -6.73 -13.28
C GLN A 242 5.77 -5.90 -12.63
N TYR A 243 6.99 -6.16 -13.08
CA TYR A 243 8.14 -5.31 -12.84
C TYR A 243 8.26 -4.30 -13.99
N ASN A 244 7.96 -3.04 -13.71
CA ASN A 244 7.81 -2.00 -14.71
C ASN A 244 8.91 -0.95 -14.52
N VAL A 245 9.90 -0.95 -15.40
CA VAL A 245 10.92 0.12 -15.42
C VAL A 245 10.30 1.37 -16.03
N LEU A 246 10.00 2.37 -15.21
CA LEU A 246 9.39 3.62 -15.64
C LEU A 246 10.46 4.58 -16.15
N ILE A 247 11.53 4.76 -15.38
CA ILE A 247 12.68 5.60 -15.73
C ILE A 247 13.94 4.74 -15.62
N GLU A 248 14.83 4.81 -16.60
CA GLU A 248 16.10 4.08 -16.61
C GLU A 248 17.24 5.05 -16.92
N ASN A 249 18.19 5.18 -15.99
CA ASN A 249 19.31 6.13 -16.10
C ASN A 249 18.84 7.54 -16.52
N GLY A 250 17.79 8.04 -15.87
CA GLY A 250 17.18 9.34 -16.12
C GLY A 250 16.19 9.41 -17.29
N ILE A 251 16.15 8.40 -18.17
CA ILE A 251 15.32 8.40 -19.39
C ILE A 251 13.94 7.79 -19.10
N LEU A 252 12.87 8.47 -19.49
CA LEU A 252 11.50 7.95 -19.39
C LEU A 252 11.29 6.80 -20.40
N LYS A 253 11.01 5.59 -19.91
CA LYS A 253 10.88 4.37 -20.73
C LYS A 253 9.43 4.04 -21.07
N ARG A 254 8.53 4.15 -20.10
CA ARG A 254 7.10 3.85 -20.25
C ARG A 254 6.29 4.56 -19.19
N LEU A 255 4.99 4.61 -19.45
CA LEU A 255 3.98 5.04 -18.50
C LEU A 255 3.53 3.86 -17.65
N HIS A 256 2.95 4.18 -16.49
CA HIS A 256 2.29 3.19 -15.66
C HIS A 256 0.94 2.84 -16.32
N ALA A 257 0.75 1.56 -16.62
CA ALA A 257 -0.56 1.00 -16.88
C ALA A 257 -1.09 0.61 -15.50
N GLY A 258 -2.19 1.24 -15.09
CA GLY A 258 -2.82 0.96 -13.80
C GLY A 258 -3.40 -0.44 -13.73
#